data_AF-A0A8B8ACE0-F1
#
_entry.id   AF-A0A8B8ACE0-F1
#
_cell.length_a   1.000
_cell.length_b   1.000
_cell.length_c   1.000
_cell.angle_alpha   90.00
_cell.angle_beta   90.00
_cell.angle_gamma   90.00
#
_symmetry.space_group_name_H-M   'P 1'
#
loop_
_entity.id
_entity.type
_entity.pdbx_description
1 polymer ?
#
loop_
_entity_poly.entity_id
_entity_poly.type
_entity_poly.pdbx_seq_one_letter_code
_entity_poly.pdbx_strand_id
1 'polypeptide(L)'
;MRRYTACLSIWTTKEGLRSWNMTVQYWLAAYCHHRLPHSLKAYRVAITMTISAFWHGIYPGYYLSFLLVPLILIAEDNMRAAFRHGSTRRIQCFDWACWFFKMRGFDYMCMGFLLLRLDYTLTYWKSIFFIGHVVTAMFLVTGMLLRKKSKSVGEENKPKLN
;
A
#
# COMPACT_ATOMS: atom_id res chain seq x y z
N MET A 1 8.28 -3.54 26.67
CA MET A 1 7.50 -2.29 26.83
C MET A 1 7.81 -1.34 25.66
N ARG A 2 7.23 -1.59 24.46
CA ARG A 2 7.52 -0.84 23.23
C ARG A 2 6.21 -0.34 22.58
N ARG A 3 5.37 0.28 23.41
CA ARG A 3 4.13 0.95 22.98
C ARG A 3 4.42 2.45 23.14
N TYR A 4 4.07 3.26 22.15
CA TYR A 4 4.22 4.74 22.10
C TYR A 4 5.48 5.37 21.47
N THR A 5 6.25 4.68 20.63
CA THR A 5 7.10 5.42 19.67
C THR A 5 6.26 5.84 18.48
N ALA A 6 5.95 7.14 18.45
CA ALA A 6 5.51 8.00 17.34
C ALA A 6 4.91 7.33 16.09
N CYS A 7 3.74 7.79 15.66
CA CYS A 7 3.18 7.55 14.32
C CYS A 7 4.21 7.80 13.18
N LEU A 8 5.19 8.68 13.44
CA LEU A 8 6.32 8.99 12.57
C LEU A 8 7.37 7.88 12.47
N SER A 9 7.45 6.94 13.42
CA SER A 9 8.42 5.83 13.45
C SER A 9 7.87 4.53 12.86
N ILE A 10 6.68 4.57 12.27
CA ILE A 10 6.04 3.41 11.67
C ILE A 10 6.68 3.12 10.31
N TRP A 11 7.39 2.01 10.24
CA TRP A 11 8.19 1.63 9.08
C TRP A 11 7.36 1.09 7.92
N THR A 12 6.13 0.61 8.17
CA THR A 12 5.28 0.00 7.13
C THR A 12 4.01 0.80 6.84
N THR A 13 3.53 0.79 5.60
CA THR A 13 2.24 1.45 5.25
C THR A 13 1.08 0.80 5.98
N LYS A 14 1.11 -0.53 6.13
CA LYS A 14 0.09 -1.31 6.83
C LYS A 14 -0.06 -0.91 8.29
N GLU A 15 1.05 -0.77 9.02
CA GLU A 15 1.01 -0.30 10.40
C GLU A 15 0.57 1.17 10.47
N GLY A 16 0.98 2.00 9.50
CA GLY A 16 0.58 3.40 9.44
C GLY A 16 -0.95 3.54 9.34
N LEU A 17 -1.56 2.76 8.45
CA LEU A 17 -3.02 2.67 8.32
C LEU A 17 -3.69 2.18 9.60
N ARG A 18 -3.12 1.17 10.29
CA ARG A 18 -3.69 0.62 11.53
C ARG A 18 -3.65 1.61 12.69
N SER A 19 -2.65 2.48 12.73
CA SER A 19 -2.54 3.54 13.74
C SER A 19 -3.41 4.76 13.42
N TRP A 20 -3.83 4.94 12.18
CA TRP A 20 -4.74 6.01 11.76
C TRP A 20 -6.19 5.64 12.06
N ASN A 21 -6.87 6.40 12.92
CA ASN A 21 -8.25 6.15 13.35
C ASN A 21 -8.48 4.69 13.81
N MET A 22 -7.80 4.32 14.89
CA MET A 22 -7.73 2.94 15.40
C MET A 22 -9.11 2.31 15.63
N THR A 23 -10.10 3.07 16.07
CA THR A 23 -11.47 2.58 16.32
C THR A 23 -12.13 2.12 15.02
N VAL A 24 -12.06 2.92 13.96
CA VAL A 24 -12.61 2.54 12.65
C VAL A 24 -11.83 1.38 12.04
N GLN A 25 -10.50 1.38 12.15
CA GLN A 25 -9.68 0.26 11.68
C GLN A 25 -10.02 -1.05 12.40
N TYR A 26 -10.27 -1.00 13.72
CA TYR A 26 -10.73 -2.15 14.47
C TYR A 26 -12.09 -2.65 13.99
N TRP A 27 -13.05 -1.74 13.80
CA TRP A 27 -14.38 -2.07 13.28
C TRP A 27 -14.31 -2.70 11.88
N LEU A 28 -13.56 -2.09 10.95
CA LEU A 28 -13.34 -2.62 9.60
C LEU A 28 -12.68 -4.01 9.63
N ALA A 29 -11.72 -4.22 10.52
CA ALA A 29 -11.06 -5.52 10.66
C ALA A 29 -12.03 -6.61 11.16
N ALA A 30 -12.79 -6.32 12.21
CA ALA A 30 -13.70 -7.27 12.86
C ALA A 30 -14.92 -7.60 12.00
N TYR A 31 -15.54 -6.60 11.37
CA TYR A 31 -16.83 -6.75 10.71
C TYR A 31 -16.74 -6.89 9.19
N CYS A 32 -15.72 -6.34 8.54
CA CYS A 32 -15.60 -6.42 7.09
C CYS A 32 -14.47 -7.38 6.69
N HIS A 33 -13.24 -7.11 7.12
CA HIS A 33 -12.05 -7.79 6.64
C HIS A 33 -12.05 -9.30 6.97
N HIS A 34 -12.34 -9.67 8.21
CA HIS A 34 -12.33 -11.07 8.64
C HIS A 34 -13.57 -11.86 8.21
N ARG A 35 -14.67 -11.19 7.90
CA ARG A 35 -15.92 -11.83 7.46
C ARG A 35 -15.91 -12.25 5.99
N LEU A 36 -14.95 -11.77 5.19
CA LEU A 36 -14.88 -12.09 3.77
C LEU A 36 -14.45 -13.54 3.52
N PRO A 37 -15.14 -14.27 2.62
CA PRO A 37 -14.87 -15.67 2.33
C PRO A 37 -13.46 -15.87 1.78
N HIS A 38 -12.93 -17.08 1.95
CA HIS A 38 -11.57 -17.43 1.52
C HIS A 38 -11.37 -17.29 0.01
N SER A 39 -12.41 -17.47 -0.79
CA SER A 39 -12.40 -17.23 -2.25
C SER A 39 -12.04 -15.79 -2.62
N LEU A 40 -12.36 -14.81 -1.78
CA LEU A 40 -12.11 -13.39 -2.01
C LEU A 40 -10.85 -12.87 -1.29
N LYS A 41 -9.99 -13.76 -0.79
CA LYS A 41 -8.80 -13.38 -0.01
C LYS A 41 -7.89 -12.39 -0.75
N ALA A 42 -7.73 -12.54 -2.07
CA ALA A 42 -6.91 -11.65 -2.89
C ALA A 42 -7.43 -10.20 -2.91
N TYR A 43 -8.76 -10.02 -2.89
CA TYR A 43 -9.41 -8.70 -2.99
C TYR A 43 -9.81 -8.13 -1.62
N ARG A 44 -9.52 -8.85 -0.53
CA ARG A 44 -9.98 -8.53 0.81
C ARG A 44 -9.65 -7.11 1.25
N VAL A 45 -8.44 -6.64 0.96
CA VAL A 45 -7.99 -5.28 1.29
C VAL A 45 -8.75 -4.25 0.45
N ALA A 46 -8.87 -4.47 -0.86
CA ALA A 46 -9.59 -3.56 -1.76
C ALA A 46 -11.07 -3.43 -1.39
N ILE A 47 -11.73 -4.54 -1.06
CA ILE A 47 -13.12 -4.55 -0.59
C ILE A 47 -13.25 -3.78 0.72
N THR A 48 -12.34 -4.03 1.68
CA THR A 48 -12.34 -3.32 2.97
C THR A 48 -12.17 -1.81 2.79
N MET A 49 -11.25 -1.38 1.92
CA MET A 49 -11.03 0.03 1.61
C MET A 49 -12.19 0.65 0.84
N THR A 50 -12.89 -0.12 -0.01
CA THR A 50 -14.11 0.34 -0.69
C THR A 50 -15.24 0.58 0.30
N ILE A 51 -15.43 -0.32 1.27
CA ILE A 51 -16.39 -0.14 2.36
C ILE A 51 -16.03 1.10 3.19
N SER A 52 -14.74 1.30 3.47
CA SER A 52 -14.26 2.51 4.14
C SER A 52 -14.60 3.78 3.34
N ALA A 53 -14.41 3.78 2.02
CA ALA A 53 -14.77 4.90 1.16
C ALA A 53 -16.28 5.18 1.19
N PHE A 54 -17.09 4.14 1.07
CA PHE A 54 -18.55 4.24 1.14
C PHE A 54 -19.03 4.82 2.48
N TRP A 55 -18.39 4.45 3.60
CA TRP A 55 -18.69 5.02 4.91
C TRP A 55 -18.42 6.53 4.99
N HIS A 56 -17.42 7.03 4.26
CA HIS A 56 -17.15 8.47 4.16
C HIS A 56 -18.12 9.21 3.22
N GLY A 57 -18.68 8.53 2.23
CA GLY A 57 -19.74 9.04 1.37
C GLY A 57 -19.67 8.51 -0.07
N ILE A 58 -20.60 8.95 -0.92
CA ILE A 58 -20.70 8.51 -2.33
C ILE A 58 -19.86 9.40 -3.27
N TYR A 59 -19.07 10.33 -2.72
CA TYR A 59 -18.25 11.23 -3.52
C TYR A 59 -17.07 10.50 -4.17
N PRO A 60 -16.81 10.70 -5.49
CA PRO A 60 -15.76 10.00 -6.22
C PRO A 60 -14.35 10.16 -5.64
N GLY A 61 -14.05 11.31 -5.04
CA GLY A 61 -12.73 11.59 -4.43
C GLY A 61 -12.35 10.57 -3.35
N TYR A 62 -13.32 10.10 -2.56
CA TYR A 62 -13.08 9.07 -1.55
C TYR A 62 -12.61 7.75 -2.17
N TYR A 63 -13.31 7.29 -3.21
CA TYR A 63 -12.96 6.04 -3.89
C TYR A 63 -11.56 6.12 -4.50
N LEU A 64 -11.20 7.24 -5.12
CA LEU A 64 -9.88 7.46 -5.68
C LEU A 64 -8.77 7.35 -4.63
N SER A 65 -8.94 7.95 -3.46
CA SER A 65 -7.96 7.88 -2.37
C SER A 65 -7.86 6.50 -1.75
N PHE A 66 -9.00 5.87 -1.41
CA PHE A 66 -9.02 4.58 -0.73
C PHE A 66 -8.62 3.41 -1.63
N LEU A 67 -8.94 3.45 -2.93
CA LEU A 67 -8.54 2.39 -3.87
C LEU A 67 -7.05 2.46 -4.24
N LEU A 68 -6.37 3.57 -3.99
CA LEU A 68 -4.92 3.66 -4.14
C LEU A 68 -4.17 2.91 -3.01
N VAL A 69 -4.76 2.82 -1.81
CA VAL A 69 -4.21 2.12 -0.64
C VAL A 69 -3.80 0.66 -0.92
N PRO A 70 -4.67 -0.23 -1.45
CA PRO A 70 -4.28 -1.61 -1.75
C PRO A 70 -3.14 -1.70 -2.76
N LEU A 71 -3.06 -0.78 -3.73
CA LEU A 71 -1.96 -0.75 -4.71
C LEU A 71 -0.62 -0.42 -4.04
N ILE A 72 -0.60 0.58 -3.15
CA ILE A 72 0.59 0.95 -2.38
C ILE A 72 1.04 -0.22 -1.49
N LEU A 73 0.11 -0.91 -0.83
CA LEU A 73 0.43 -2.06 0.03
C LEU A 73 1.06 -3.21 -0.77
N ILE A 74 0.52 -3.54 -1.94
CA ILE A 74 1.09 -4.58 -2.81
C ILE A 74 2.48 -4.17 -3.32
N ALA A 75 2.65 -2.88 -3.67
CA ALA A 75 3.94 -2.34 -4.11
C ALA A 75 5.01 -2.48 -3.04
N GLU A 76 4.67 -2.06 -1.81
CA GLU A 76 5.55 -2.15 -0.66
C GLU A 76 5.92 -3.59 -0.33
N ASP A 77 4.95 -4.51 -0.28
CA ASP A 77 5.19 -5.93 0.01
C ASP A 77 6.13 -6.56 -1.03
N ASN A 78 5.92 -6.28 -2.32
CA ASN A 78 6.79 -6.77 -3.39
C ASN A 78 8.21 -6.19 -3.30
N MET A 79 8.36 -4.89 -3.02
CA MET A 79 9.67 -4.27 -2.85
C MET A 79 10.41 -4.80 -1.63
N ARG A 80 9.73 -4.97 -0.50
CA ARG A 80 10.30 -5.57 0.71
C ARG A 80 10.81 -6.98 0.44
N ALA A 81 10.02 -7.80 -0.25
CA ALA A 81 10.44 -9.15 -0.64
C ALA A 81 11.68 -9.15 -1.54
N ALA A 82 11.87 -8.12 -2.38
CA ALA A 82 12.99 -8.04 -3.30
C ALA A 82 14.26 -7.44 -2.69
N PHE A 83 14.14 -6.45 -1.78
CA PHE A 83 15.25 -5.62 -1.34
C PHE A 83 15.66 -5.81 0.12
N ARG A 84 14.89 -6.54 0.93
CA ARG A 84 15.21 -6.78 2.36
C ARG A 84 16.24 -7.90 2.57
N HIS A 85 17.14 -8.07 1.61
CA HIS A 85 18.26 -9.01 1.65
C HIS A 85 19.57 -8.25 1.37
N GLY A 86 20.61 -8.52 2.16
CA GLY A 86 21.91 -7.87 2.04
C GLY A 86 22.38 -7.20 3.34
N SER A 87 23.26 -6.22 3.22
CA SER A 87 23.89 -5.56 4.37
C SER A 87 22.92 -4.68 5.17
N THR A 88 23.18 -4.53 6.47
CA THR A 88 22.39 -3.71 7.39
C THR A 88 22.16 -2.28 6.88
N ARG A 89 23.21 -1.63 6.35
CA ARG A 89 23.12 -0.27 5.81
C ARG A 89 22.18 -0.17 4.61
N ARG A 90 22.19 -1.16 3.71
CA ARG A 90 21.28 -1.20 2.56
C ARG A 90 19.82 -1.32 3.00
N ILE A 91 19.56 -2.19 3.99
CA ILE A 91 18.22 -2.37 4.55
C ILE A 91 17.73 -1.06 5.20
N GLN A 92 18.57 -0.39 5.99
CA GLN A 92 18.22 0.88 6.62
C GLN A 92 17.91 1.99 5.60
N CYS A 93 18.73 2.14 4.55
CA CYS A 93 18.46 3.10 3.48
C CYS A 93 17.15 2.79 2.75
N PHE A 94 16.88 1.51 2.51
CA PHE A 94 15.63 1.06 1.88
C PHE A 94 14.41 1.33 2.76
N ASP A 95 14.48 1.02 4.06
CA ASP A 95 13.40 1.26 5.01
C ASP A 95 13.11 2.77 5.14
N TRP A 96 14.14 3.61 5.14
CA TRP A 96 13.99 5.07 5.13
C TRP A 96 13.33 5.58 3.85
N ALA A 97 13.75 5.06 2.69
CA ALA A 97 13.13 5.41 1.41
C ALA A 97 11.65 5.00 1.37
N CYS A 98 11.32 3.76 1.79
CA CYS A 98 9.95 3.29 1.88
C CYS A 98 9.10 4.17 2.80
N TRP A 99 9.65 4.55 3.96
CA TRP A 99 8.99 5.47 4.88
C TRP A 99 8.71 6.83 4.24
N PHE A 100 9.68 7.41 3.53
CA PHE A 100 9.53 8.69 2.85
C PHE A 100 8.43 8.64 1.79
N PHE A 101 8.47 7.63 0.91
CA PHE A 101 7.46 7.46 -0.14
C PHE A 101 6.07 7.17 0.44
N LYS A 102 5.98 6.41 1.53
CA LYS A 102 4.72 6.21 2.27
C LYS A 102 4.14 7.54 2.75
N MET A 103 4.94 8.39 3.38
CA MET A 103 4.46 9.70 3.86
C MET A 103 3.96 10.57 2.71
N ARG A 104 4.71 10.65 1.60
CA ARG A 104 4.26 11.37 0.39
C ARG A 104 2.99 10.75 -0.22
N GLY A 105 2.86 9.43 -0.18
CA GLY A 105 1.67 8.71 -0.63
C GLY A 105 0.43 9.04 0.20
N PHE A 106 0.55 9.13 1.53
CA PHE A 106 -0.55 9.59 2.39
C PHE A 106 -0.96 11.03 2.11
N ASP A 107 0.00 11.95 1.94
CA ASP A 107 -0.28 13.34 1.59
C ASP A 107 -1.04 13.43 0.25
N TYR A 108 -0.62 12.65 -0.76
CA TYR A 108 -1.26 12.58 -2.07
C TYR A 108 -2.69 12.02 -2.01
N MET A 109 -2.92 10.95 -1.24
CA MET A 109 -4.26 10.38 -1.02
C MET A 109 -5.16 11.35 -0.25
N CYS A 110 -4.62 12.10 0.71
CA CYS A 110 -5.37 13.08 1.48
C CYS A 110 -6.02 14.15 0.58
N MET A 111 -5.35 14.55 -0.50
CA MET A 111 -5.90 15.52 -1.44
C MET A 111 -7.20 15.03 -2.11
N GLY A 112 -7.29 13.76 -2.50
CA GLY A 112 -8.54 13.20 -3.04
C GLY A 112 -9.68 13.15 -2.01
N PHE A 113 -9.33 13.03 -0.72
CA PHE A 113 -10.29 13.09 0.38
C PHE A 113 -10.80 14.52 0.64
N LEU A 114 -9.94 15.53 0.46
CA LEU A 114 -10.28 16.94 0.68
C LEU A 114 -11.07 17.56 -0.47
N LEU A 115 -10.74 17.23 -1.72
CA LEU A 115 -11.34 17.88 -2.89
C LEU A 115 -12.74 17.35 -3.22
N LEU A 116 -13.07 16.11 -2.78
CA LEU A 116 -14.37 15.41 -2.88
C LEU A 116 -14.87 15.15 -4.31
N ARG A 117 -14.90 16.17 -5.17
CA ARG A 117 -15.32 16.07 -6.56
C ARG A 117 -14.19 15.55 -7.45
N LEU A 118 -14.59 14.79 -8.46
CA LEU A 118 -13.70 14.12 -9.40
C LEU A 118 -12.91 15.10 -10.26
N ASP A 119 -13.56 16.13 -10.78
CA ASP A 119 -13.01 17.16 -11.64
C ASP A 119 -11.88 17.94 -10.96
N TYR A 120 -12.10 18.41 -9.74
CA TYR A 120 -11.07 19.11 -8.96
C TYR A 120 -9.90 18.17 -8.62
N THR A 121 -10.20 16.93 -8.20
CA THR A 121 -9.16 15.95 -7.84
C THR A 121 -8.27 15.60 -9.03
N LEU A 122 -8.87 15.36 -10.21
CA LEU A 122 -8.11 15.06 -11.44
C LEU A 122 -7.35 16.28 -11.96
N THR A 123 -7.90 17.49 -11.84
CA THR A 123 -7.19 18.71 -12.23
C THR A 123 -5.95 18.94 -11.36
N TYR A 124 -6.07 18.74 -10.05
CA TYR A 124 -4.94 18.78 -9.13
C TYR A 124 -3.92 17.67 -9.44
N TRP A 125 -4.36 16.43 -9.64
CA TRP A 125 -3.45 15.35 -9.99
C TRP A 125 -2.74 15.55 -11.33
N LYS A 126 -3.43 16.16 -12.31
CA LYS A 126 -2.85 16.52 -13.60
C LYS A 126 -1.77 17.61 -13.43
N SER A 127 -1.96 18.60 -12.57
CA SER A 127 -0.97 19.67 -12.36
C SER A 127 0.33 19.16 -11.74
N ILE A 128 0.27 18.06 -10.98
CA ILE A 128 1.44 17.36 -10.43
C ILE A 128 1.83 16.11 -11.23
N PHE A 129 1.40 16.02 -12.49
CA PHE A 129 1.74 14.95 -13.43
C PHE A 129 1.48 13.53 -12.93
N PHE A 130 0.46 13.35 -12.09
CA PHE A 130 0.09 12.08 -11.47
C PHE A 130 1.25 11.38 -10.73
N ILE A 131 2.18 12.15 -10.16
CA ILE A 131 3.41 11.63 -9.56
C ILE A 131 3.18 10.47 -8.57
N GLY A 132 2.13 10.53 -7.74
CA GLY A 132 1.79 9.45 -6.81
C GLY A 132 1.44 8.12 -7.49
N HIS A 133 0.71 8.17 -8.61
CA HIS A 133 0.40 6.99 -9.41
C HIS A 133 1.63 6.46 -10.13
N VAL A 134 2.44 7.35 -10.71
CA VAL A 134 3.68 6.99 -11.41
C VAL A 134 4.65 6.27 -10.45
N VAL A 135 4.88 6.83 -9.26
CA VAL A 135 5.76 6.21 -8.25
C VAL A 135 5.23 4.84 -7.82
N THR A 136 3.92 4.73 -7.54
CA THR A 136 3.30 3.45 -7.16
C THR A 136 3.43 2.41 -8.27
N ALA A 137 3.20 2.80 -9.53
CA ALA A 137 3.36 1.92 -10.69
C ALA A 137 4.80 1.45 -10.87
N MET A 138 5.78 2.36 -10.74
CA MET A 138 7.21 2.03 -10.82
C MET A 138 7.62 1.01 -9.75
N PHE A 139 7.11 1.17 -8.52
CA PHE A 139 7.37 0.25 -7.41
C PHE A 139 6.73 -1.12 -7.62
N LEU A 140 5.49 -1.15 -8.13
CA LEU A 140 4.82 -2.40 -8.51
C LEU A 140 5.60 -3.14 -9.60
N VAL A 141 5.96 -2.46 -10.69
CA VAL A 141 6.68 -3.07 -11.82
C VAL A 141 8.03 -3.60 -11.36
N THR A 142 8.82 -2.80 -10.64
CA THR A 142 10.13 -3.21 -10.12
C THR A 142 9.99 -4.43 -9.20
N GLY A 143 9.03 -4.41 -8.28
CA GLY A 143 8.78 -5.53 -7.37
C GLY A 143 8.35 -6.81 -8.09
N MET A 144 7.51 -6.70 -9.13
CA MET A 144 7.07 -7.86 -9.94
C MET A 144 8.21 -8.47 -10.75
N LEU A 145 9.04 -7.64 -11.40
CA LEU A 145 10.18 -8.10 -12.20
C LEU A 145 11.20 -8.86 -11.35
N LEU A 146 11.52 -8.33 -10.16
CA LEU A 146 12.47 -8.96 -9.24
C LEU A 146 11.90 -10.26 -8.64
N ARG A 147 10.59 -10.30 -8.34
CA ARG A 147 9.92 -11.53 -7.88
C ARG A 147 9.91 -12.61 -8.96
N LYS A 148 9.71 -12.25 -10.23
CA LYS A 148 9.77 -13.18 -11.36
C LYS A 148 11.19 -13.75 -11.52
N LYS A 149 12.23 -12.92 -11.40
CA LYS A 149 13.63 -13.34 -11.44
C LYS A 149 13.98 -14.33 -10.32
N SER A 150 13.50 -14.08 -9.10
CA SER A 150 13.73 -15.01 -7.98
C SER A 150 13.07 -16.37 -8.21
N LYS A 151 11.85 -16.40 -8.76
CA LYS A 151 11.17 -17.66 -9.09
C LYS A 151 11.85 -18.44 -10.20
N SER A 152 12.29 -17.78 -11.29
CA SER A 152 12.96 -18.46 -12.40
C SER A 152 14.25 -19.14 -11.97
N VAL A 153 15.07 -18.46 -11.15
CA VAL A 153 16.30 -19.05 -10.58
C VAL A 153 16.00 -20.24 -9.66
N GLY A 154 14.91 -20.19 -8.89
CA GLY A 154 14.49 -21.31 -8.04
C GLY A 154 13.97 -22.52 -8.81
N GLU A 155 13.44 -22.32 -10.01
CA GLU A 155 12.92 -23.39 -10.87
C GLU A 155 14.04 -24.08 -11.66
N GLU A 156 15.03 -23.31 -12.12
CA GLU A 156 16.25 -23.82 -12.77
C GLU A 156 17.11 -24.68 -11.83
N ASN A 157 17.15 -24.34 -10.53
CA ASN A 157 17.94 -25.06 -9.53
C ASN A 157 17.24 -26.30 -8.93
N LYS A 158 16.03 -26.67 -9.38
CA LYS A 158 15.39 -27.91 -8.91
C LYS A 158 16.13 -29.12 -9.50
N PRO A 159 16.62 -30.07 -8.68
CA PRO A 159 17.22 -31.28 -9.20
C PRO A 159 16.17 -31.99 -10.06
N LYS A 160 16.53 -32.27 -11.32
CA LYS A 160 15.71 -33.10 -12.20
C LYS A 160 15.69 -34.50 -11.58
N LEU A 161 14.58 -34.90 -10.96
CA LEU A 161 14.38 -36.30 -10.58
C LEU A 161 14.38 -37.11 -11.87
N ASN A 162 15.46 -37.87 -12.07
CA ASN A 162 15.57 -38.95 -13.03
C ASN A 162 15.09 -40.26 -12.40
#